data_AF-A0A448YYR4-F1
#
_entry.id   AF-A0A448YYR4-F1
#
_cell.length_a   1.000
_cell.length_b   1.000
_cell.length_c   1.000
_cell.angle_alpha   90.00
_cell.angle_beta   90.00
_cell.angle_gamma   90.00
#
_symmetry.space_group_name_H-M   'P 1'
#
loop_
_entity.id
_entity.type
_entity.pdbx_description
1 polymer ?
#
loop_
_entity_poly.entity_id
_entity_poly.type
_entity_poly.pdbx_seq_one_letter_code
_entity_poly.pdbx_strand_id
1 'polypeptide(L)'
;MATVVDPSKAPVEMIEDIEAAEEAGDTEQILAYLRFASSEDRRNEEGEDEEYVWTEVSEEALDAFYRLVKASKELGASAALSHLADVFAALGAWKEEEAIVEVALGCIVAVASRAGKDEGDGSNSDDRAGALSVGLVLDTMKEFADEPTIQEQACLAIEGLALWRDDWKAALGEAEGIQDELAAARGERITNERNKAYPLRAAKALGIELDEA
;
A
#
# COMPACT_ATOMS: atom_id res chain seq x y z
N MET A 1 18.23 13.87 10.44
CA MET A 1 18.54 13.15 11.70
C MET A 1 18.14 11.71 11.44
N ALA A 2 18.95 10.71 11.78
CA ALA A 2 18.50 9.33 11.59
C ALA A 2 17.33 9.08 12.54
N THR A 3 16.19 8.62 12.01
CA THR A 3 15.08 8.13 12.84
C THR A 3 15.55 6.85 13.53
N VAL A 4 15.38 6.79 14.85
CA VAL A 4 15.83 5.66 15.68
C VAL A 4 14.63 5.20 16.50
N VAL A 5 14.14 4.00 16.19
CA VAL A 5 13.17 3.29 17.01
C VAL A 5 13.92 2.62 18.15
N ASP A 6 13.45 2.77 19.39
CA ASP A 6 13.98 2.04 20.54
C ASP A 6 13.42 0.60 20.52
N PRO A 7 14.23 -0.43 20.22
CA PRO A 7 13.74 -1.80 20.05
C PRO A 7 13.32 -2.46 21.37
N SER A 8 13.54 -1.79 22.51
CA SER A 8 13.17 -2.29 23.83
C SER A 8 11.79 -1.82 24.32
N LYS A 9 11.16 -0.86 23.63
CA LYS A 9 9.82 -0.39 23.95
C LYS A 9 8.79 -1.49 23.73
N ALA A 10 7.82 -1.56 24.64
CA ALA A 10 6.65 -2.38 24.42
C ALA A 10 5.81 -1.79 23.26
N PRO A 11 5.07 -2.62 22.50
CA PRO A 11 4.20 -2.16 21.42
C PRO A 11 3.25 -1.03 21.80
N VAL A 12 2.64 -1.08 23.00
CA VAL A 12 1.74 -0.02 23.49
C VAL A 12 2.44 1.33 23.63
N GLU A 13 3.72 1.34 24.03
CA GLU A 13 4.51 2.58 24.11
C GLU A 13 4.86 3.10 22.71
N MET A 14 5.02 2.19 21.73
CA MET A 14 5.24 2.59 20.34
C MET A 14 3.99 3.19 19.70
N ILE A 15 2.79 2.73 20.06
CA ILE A 15 1.52 3.34 19.63
C ILE A 15 1.45 4.79 20.10
N GLU A 16 1.75 5.06 21.38
CA GLU A 16 1.80 6.43 21.91
C GLU A 16 2.84 7.29 21.18
N ASP A 17 3.98 6.72 20.79
CA ASP A 17 4.99 7.43 20.00
C ASP A 17 4.53 7.70 18.56
N ILE A 18 3.75 6.79 17.95
CA ILE A 18 3.18 6.98 16.61
C ILE A 18 2.20 8.14 16.62
N GLU A 19 1.31 8.21 17.61
CA GLU A 19 0.38 9.33 17.79
C GLU A 19 1.15 10.66 17.93
N ALA A 20 2.19 10.69 18.77
CA ALA A 20 3.03 11.86 18.93
C ALA A 20 3.76 12.26 17.63
N ALA A 21 4.21 11.29 16.84
CA ALA A 21 4.83 11.54 15.54
C ALA A 21 3.80 12.05 14.52
N GLU A 22 2.56 11.57 14.54
CA GLU A 22 1.47 12.07 13.71
C GLU A 22 1.16 13.53 14.03
N GLU A 23 0.99 13.87 15.31
CA GLU A 23 0.75 15.25 15.75
C GLU A 23 1.87 16.21 15.31
N ALA A 24 3.11 15.71 15.27
CA ALA A 24 4.28 16.46 14.80
C ALA A 24 4.38 16.53 13.26
N GLY A 25 3.61 15.73 12.53
CA GLY A 25 3.73 15.55 11.09
C GLY A 25 5.03 14.85 10.66
N ASP A 26 5.61 14.03 11.53
CA ASP A 26 6.88 13.33 11.30
C ASP A 26 6.65 12.00 10.57
N THR A 27 6.42 12.10 9.26
CA THR A 27 6.21 10.95 8.36
C THR A 27 7.36 9.94 8.41
N GLU A 28 8.61 10.40 8.53
CA GLU A 28 9.77 9.50 8.51
C GLU A 28 9.89 8.67 9.80
N GLN A 29 9.45 9.23 10.93
CA GLN A 29 9.40 8.50 12.20
C GLN A 29 8.27 7.46 12.19
N ILE A 30 7.09 7.78 11.65
CA ILE A 30 5.99 6.81 11.47
C ILE A 30 6.45 5.64 10.60
N LEU A 31 7.09 5.92 9.46
CA LEU A 31 7.61 4.87 8.58
C LEU A 31 8.74 4.05 9.23
N ALA A 32 9.49 4.63 10.18
CA ALA A 32 10.45 3.88 10.96
C ALA A 32 9.78 2.87 11.90
N TYR A 33 8.67 3.24 12.55
CA TYR A 33 7.86 2.31 13.35
C TYR A 33 7.25 1.21 12.47
N LEU A 34 6.70 1.58 11.31
CA LEU A 34 6.14 0.60 10.36
C LEU A 34 7.18 -0.44 9.94
N ARG A 35 8.37 0.00 9.48
CA ARG A 35 9.47 -0.91 9.12
C ARG A 35 9.88 -1.83 10.27
N PHE A 36 9.90 -1.30 11.48
CA PHE A 36 10.28 -2.06 12.66
C PHE A 36 9.26 -3.15 12.98
N ALA A 37 7.97 -2.80 13.00
CA ALA A 37 6.88 -3.73 13.28
C ALA A 37 6.72 -4.79 12.18
N SER A 38 6.96 -4.44 10.90
CA SER A 38 6.90 -5.36 9.77
C SER A 38 8.14 -6.25 9.57
N SER A 39 9.13 -6.20 10.48
CA SER A 39 10.35 -7.01 10.35
C SER A 39 10.10 -8.51 10.63
N GLU A 40 10.91 -9.38 10.02
CA GLU A 40 10.81 -10.84 10.22
C GLU A 40 10.92 -11.27 11.68
N ASP A 41 11.77 -10.61 12.46
CA ASP A 41 11.94 -10.94 13.87
C ASP A 41 10.64 -10.73 14.65
N ARG A 42 9.92 -9.63 14.37
CA ARG A 42 8.68 -9.27 15.09
C ARG A 42 7.47 -10.10 14.67
N ARG A 43 7.41 -10.52 13.41
CA ARG A 43 6.36 -11.42 12.93
C ARG A 43 6.40 -12.79 13.61
N ASN A 44 7.57 -13.27 13.99
CA ASN A 44 7.75 -14.58 14.61
C ASN A 44 7.70 -14.54 16.15
N GLU A 45 7.53 -13.36 16.76
CA GLU A 45 7.34 -13.20 18.21
C GLU A 45 5.88 -13.51 18.60
N GLU A 46 5.35 -14.64 18.13
CA GLU A 46 4.07 -15.19 18.59
C GLU A 46 4.25 -15.72 20.03
N GLY A 47 4.15 -14.82 21.01
CA GLY A 47 4.03 -15.21 22.40
C GLY A 47 2.68 -15.88 22.64
N GLU A 48 2.67 -17.00 23.39
CA GLU A 48 1.49 -17.85 23.66
C GLU A 48 0.27 -17.12 24.29
N ASP A 49 0.39 -15.83 24.65
CA ASP A 49 -0.67 -15.01 25.27
C ASP A 49 -0.80 -13.58 24.66
N GLU A 50 -0.04 -13.25 23.60
CA GLU A 50 0.08 -11.88 23.03
C GLU A 50 0.03 -11.89 21.49
N GLU A 51 -0.96 -12.58 20.93
CA GLU A 51 -1.04 -12.94 19.49
C GLU A 51 -1.17 -11.75 18.50
N TYR A 52 -1.37 -10.49 18.94
CA TYR A 52 -1.72 -9.37 18.04
C TYR A 52 -1.01 -8.04 18.34
N VAL A 53 0.14 -8.05 19.04
CA VAL A 53 0.67 -6.75 19.50
C VAL A 53 1.42 -5.97 18.41
N TRP A 54 2.10 -6.64 17.49
CA TRP A 54 2.83 -5.98 16.41
C TRP A 54 1.95 -5.66 15.19
N THR A 55 0.81 -6.33 15.05
CA THR A 55 -0.22 -5.99 14.06
C THR A 55 -0.83 -4.64 14.39
N GLU A 56 -1.22 -4.40 15.65
CA GLU A 56 -1.75 -3.10 16.12
C GLU A 56 -0.77 -1.94 15.86
N VAL A 57 0.52 -2.12 16.14
CA VAL A 57 1.55 -1.11 15.85
C VAL A 57 1.65 -0.82 14.35
N SER A 58 1.56 -1.86 13.52
CA SER A 58 1.64 -1.72 12.06
C SER A 58 0.41 -1.04 11.49
N GLU A 59 -0.78 -1.41 11.97
CA GLU A 59 -2.05 -0.79 11.61
C GLU A 59 -2.03 0.70 11.98
N GLU A 60 -1.73 1.06 13.23
CA GLU A 60 -1.70 2.46 13.67
C GLU A 60 -0.67 3.28 12.87
N ALA A 61 0.51 2.72 12.60
CA ALA A 61 1.51 3.40 11.78
C ALA A 61 1.03 3.65 10.34
N LEU A 62 0.36 2.68 9.70
CA LEU A 62 -0.23 2.86 8.37
C LEU A 62 -1.34 3.90 8.39
N ASP A 63 -2.17 3.89 9.43
CA ASP A 63 -3.31 4.78 9.57
C ASP A 63 -2.87 6.24 9.76
N ALA A 64 -1.92 6.48 10.66
CA ALA A 64 -1.25 7.77 10.84
C ALA A 64 -0.58 8.23 9.54
N PHE A 65 0.14 7.33 8.86
CA PHE A 65 0.78 7.62 7.58
C PHE A 65 -0.24 8.03 6.50
N TYR A 66 -1.34 7.29 6.36
CA TYR A 66 -2.42 7.61 5.43
C TYR A 66 -3.00 9.00 5.69
N ARG A 67 -3.29 9.34 6.96
CA ARG A 67 -3.81 10.66 7.35
C ARG A 67 -2.85 11.79 6.97
N LEU A 68 -1.54 11.62 7.22
CA LEU A 68 -0.53 12.61 6.85
C LEU A 68 -0.37 12.76 5.33
N VAL A 69 -0.29 11.67 4.58
CA VAL A 69 -0.18 11.72 3.11
C VAL A 69 -1.41 12.38 2.50
N LYS A 70 -2.60 12.05 3.01
CA LYS A 70 -3.86 12.64 2.53
C LYS A 70 -3.95 14.14 2.83
N ALA A 71 -3.38 14.59 3.95
CA ALA A 71 -3.29 16.01 4.30
C ALA A 71 -2.21 16.77 3.52
N SER A 72 -1.18 16.07 3.01
CA SER A 72 -0.14 16.66 2.16
C SER A 72 -0.73 17.24 0.87
N LYS A 73 -0.04 18.18 0.21
CA LYS A 73 -0.45 18.69 -1.11
C LYS A 73 0.13 17.84 -2.24
N GLU A 74 1.41 17.51 -2.12
CA GLU A 74 2.21 16.81 -3.11
C GLU A 74 3.37 16.11 -2.40
N LEU A 75 3.81 14.98 -2.94
CA LEU A 75 4.99 14.24 -2.52
C LEU A 75 6.00 14.28 -3.66
N GLY A 76 7.25 14.62 -3.39
CA GLY A 76 8.31 14.47 -4.38
C GLY A 76 8.46 13.00 -4.80
N ALA A 77 8.76 12.74 -6.08
CA ALA A 77 8.80 11.38 -6.62
C ALA A 77 9.72 10.43 -5.83
N SER A 78 10.88 10.92 -5.36
CA SER A 78 11.81 10.15 -4.54
C SER A 78 11.23 9.77 -3.17
N ALA A 79 10.49 10.69 -2.53
CA ALA A 79 9.82 10.41 -1.27
C ALA A 79 8.69 9.38 -1.48
N ALA A 80 7.87 9.58 -2.52
CA ALA A 80 6.80 8.64 -2.88
C ALA A 80 7.33 7.22 -3.12
N LEU A 81 8.46 7.05 -3.82
CA LEU A 81 9.09 5.73 -4.02
C LEU A 81 9.55 5.11 -2.70
N SER A 82 10.20 5.89 -1.84
CA SER A 82 10.64 5.40 -0.53
C SER A 82 9.45 4.98 0.33
N HIS A 83 8.42 5.81 0.37
CA HIS A 83 7.21 5.57 1.16
C HIS A 83 6.47 4.33 0.67
N LEU A 84 6.32 4.16 -0.64
CA LEU A 84 5.72 2.95 -1.19
C LEU A 84 6.55 1.70 -0.86
N ALA A 85 7.87 1.79 -0.82
CA ALA A 85 8.70 0.65 -0.44
C ALA A 85 8.39 0.16 0.98
N ASP A 86 8.21 1.07 1.92
CA ASP A 86 7.83 0.75 3.29
C ASP A 86 6.42 0.16 3.37
N VAL A 87 5.46 0.74 2.63
CA VAL A 87 4.07 0.25 2.58
C VAL A 87 3.97 -1.14 1.92
N PHE A 88 4.71 -1.40 0.83
CA PHE A 88 4.75 -2.71 0.19
C PHE A 88 5.43 -3.76 1.08
N ALA A 89 6.47 -3.38 1.82
CA ALA A 89 7.09 -4.26 2.81
C ALA A 89 6.09 -4.64 3.91
N ALA A 90 5.31 -3.68 4.42
CA ALA A 90 4.26 -3.94 5.40
C ALA A 90 3.13 -4.81 4.83
N LEU A 91 2.66 -4.54 3.62
CA LEU A 91 1.65 -5.35 2.93
C LEU A 91 2.12 -6.80 2.77
N GLY A 92 3.39 -7.01 2.38
CA GLY A 92 3.94 -8.36 2.27
C GLY A 92 4.18 -9.04 3.62
N ALA A 93 4.45 -8.25 4.67
CA ALA A 93 4.67 -8.73 6.01
C ALA A 93 3.38 -9.27 6.65
N TRP A 94 2.27 -8.55 6.42
CA TRP A 94 0.98 -8.73 7.07
C TRP A 94 -0.14 -9.07 6.08
N LYS A 95 0.20 -9.80 5.00
CA LYS A 95 -0.74 -10.10 3.92
C LYS A 95 -1.95 -10.93 4.35
N GLU A 96 -1.91 -11.60 5.50
CA GLU A 96 -3.00 -12.40 6.04
C GLU A 96 -3.94 -11.57 6.96
N GLU A 97 -3.54 -10.34 7.30
CA GLU A 97 -4.26 -9.45 8.20
C GLU A 97 -5.13 -8.47 7.40
N GLU A 98 -6.42 -8.78 7.24
CA GLU A 98 -7.37 -8.04 6.41
C GLU A 98 -7.35 -6.52 6.67
N ALA A 99 -7.35 -6.10 7.95
CA ALA A 99 -7.33 -4.69 8.32
C ALA A 99 -6.07 -3.97 7.84
N ILE A 100 -4.90 -4.59 8.02
CA ILE A 100 -3.62 -4.04 7.57
C ILE A 100 -3.58 -3.98 6.04
N VAL A 101 -4.06 -5.03 5.36
CA VAL A 101 -4.15 -5.09 3.90
C VAL A 101 -4.99 -3.94 3.35
N GLU A 102 -6.18 -3.70 3.90
CA GLU A 102 -7.06 -2.61 3.46
C GLU A 102 -6.37 -1.24 3.60
N VAL A 103 -5.79 -0.95 4.77
CA VAL A 103 -5.14 0.35 5.04
C VAL A 103 -3.88 0.52 4.19
N ALA A 104 -3.08 -0.54 4.00
CA ALA A 104 -1.88 -0.49 3.16
C ALA A 104 -2.24 -0.19 1.69
N LEU A 105 -3.28 -0.82 1.15
CA LEU A 105 -3.78 -0.48 -0.19
C LEU A 105 -4.25 0.98 -0.26
N GLY A 106 -4.96 1.47 0.76
CA GLY A 106 -5.34 2.88 0.88
C GLY A 106 -4.15 3.83 0.89
N CYS A 107 -3.06 3.46 1.58
CA CYS A 107 -1.80 4.19 1.59
C CYS A 107 -1.17 4.24 0.18
N ILE A 108 -1.16 3.12 -0.55
CA ILE A 108 -0.65 3.06 -1.92
C ILE A 108 -1.42 4.03 -2.82
N VAL A 109 -2.75 4.02 -2.75
CA VAL A 109 -3.61 4.97 -3.47
C VAL A 109 -3.27 6.41 -3.12
N ALA A 110 -3.16 6.72 -1.83
CA ALA A 110 -2.87 8.06 -1.34
C ALA A 110 -1.52 8.56 -1.86
N VAL A 111 -0.47 7.75 -1.73
CA VAL A 111 0.88 8.11 -2.19
C VAL A 111 0.92 8.27 -3.70
N ALA A 112 0.40 7.31 -4.47
CA ALA A 112 0.42 7.37 -5.93
C ALA A 112 -0.35 8.59 -6.47
N SER A 113 -1.45 8.99 -5.82
CA SER A 113 -2.24 10.17 -6.21
C SER A 113 -1.55 11.52 -5.91
N ARG A 114 -0.57 11.52 -5.01
CA ARG A 114 0.18 12.72 -4.57
C ARG A 114 1.60 12.78 -5.08
N ALA A 115 2.10 11.67 -5.62
CA ALA A 115 3.41 11.63 -6.20
C ALA A 115 3.49 12.63 -7.36
N GLY A 116 4.46 13.54 -7.28
CA GLY A 116 4.70 14.57 -8.28
C GLY A 116 4.89 13.91 -9.63
N LYS A 117 4.24 14.48 -10.65
CA LYS A 117 4.41 14.07 -12.05
C LYS A 117 5.67 14.65 -12.67
N ASP A 118 6.60 15.15 -11.85
CA ASP A 118 7.76 15.91 -12.30
C ASP A 118 8.39 15.19 -13.49
N GLU A 119 8.32 15.89 -14.65
CA GLU A 119 8.69 15.44 -15.99
C GLU A 119 10.22 15.27 -16.14
N GLY A 120 10.89 14.83 -15.08
CA GLY A 120 12.33 14.61 -15.01
C GLY A 120 12.71 13.33 -15.74
N ASP A 121 12.73 13.43 -17.07
CA ASP A 121 13.57 12.66 -18.01
C ASP A 121 13.99 11.26 -17.54
N GLY A 122 13.02 10.34 -17.53
CA GLY A 122 13.11 9.00 -18.14
C GLY A 122 14.26 8.04 -17.81
N SER A 123 15.19 8.34 -16.89
CA SER A 123 16.43 7.57 -16.78
C SER A 123 17.04 7.50 -15.37
N ASN A 124 16.29 7.81 -14.30
CA ASN A 124 16.75 7.35 -12.99
C ASN A 124 16.33 5.89 -12.81
N SER A 125 17.26 5.02 -13.21
CA SER A 125 17.39 3.64 -12.74
C SER A 125 17.63 3.62 -11.23
N ASP A 126 16.70 4.17 -10.46
CA ASP A 126 16.65 3.90 -9.04
C ASP A 126 16.20 2.45 -8.93
N ASP A 127 17.18 1.54 -8.82
CA ASP A 127 16.99 0.09 -8.71
C ASP A 127 15.99 -0.29 -7.61
N ARG A 128 15.71 0.62 -6.67
CA ARG A 128 14.64 0.53 -5.69
C ARG A 128 13.26 0.33 -6.30
N ALA A 129 12.97 0.95 -7.45
CA ALA A 129 11.70 0.77 -8.16
C ALA A 129 11.56 -0.62 -8.77
N GLY A 130 12.67 -1.27 -9.13
CA GLY A 130 12.69 -2.66 -9.62
C GLY A 130 12.55 -3.71 -8.51
N ALA A 131 12.70 -3.32 -7.25
CA ALA A 131 12.53 -4.20 -6.10
C ALA A 131 11.09 -4.25 -5.56
N LEU A 132 10.23 -3.31 -5.97
CA LEU A 132 8.83 -3.30 -5.53
C LEU A 132 8.02 -4.29 -6.34
N SER A 133 7.48 -5.30 -5.65
CA SER A 133 6.56 -6.26 -6.24
C SER A 133 5.19 -5.61 -6.41
N VAL A 134 5.00 -4.78 -7.44
CA VAL A 134 3.67 -4.23 -7.76
C VAL A 134 2.65 -5.33 -8.06
N GLY A 135 3.12 -6.52 -8.45
CA GLY A 135 2.30 -7.74 -8.55
C GLY A 135 1.65 -8.16 -7.23
N LEU A 136 2.20 -7.76 -6.08
CA LEU A 136 1.62 -8.04 -4.76
C LEU A 136 0.19 -7.47 -4.65
N VAL A 137 -0.12 -6.33 -5.29
CA VAL A 137 -1.49 -5.80 -5.28
C VAL A 137 -2.46 -6.75 -5.97
N LEU A 138 -2.05 -7.38 -7.07
CA LEU A 138 -2.85 -8.37 -7.78
C LEU A 138 -2.95 -9.68 -7.00
N ASP A 139 -1.87 -10.11 -6.36
CA ASP A 139 -1.88 -11.31 -5.52
C ASP A 139 -2.82 -11.13 -4.32
N THR A 140 -2.76 -9.98 -3.64
CA THR A 140 -3.70 -9.58 -2.59
C THR A 140 -5.15 -9.57 -3.11
N MET A 141 -5.38 -9.02 -4.29
CA MET A 141 -6.72 -9.02 -4.92
C MET A 141 -7.25 -10.44 -5.18
N LYS A 142 -6.38 -11.41 -5.49
CA LYS A 142 -6.77 -12.82 -5.66
C LYS A 142 -7.04 -13.49 -4.31
N GLU A 143 -6.21 -13.21 -3.32
CA GLU A 143 -6.27 -13.80 -1.99
C GLU A 143 -7.55 -13.39 -1.26
N PHE A 144 -7.93 -12.11 -1.34
CA PHE A 144 -9.13 -11.55 -0.71
C PHE A 144 -10.28 -11.36 -1.72
N ALA A 145 -10.52 -12.38 -2.54
CA ALA A 145 -11.51 -12.32 -3.63
C ALA A 145 -12.95 -12.09 -3.15
N ASP A 146 -13.26 -12.47 -1.91
CA ASP A 146 -14.57 -12.31 -1.27
C ASP A 146 -14.73 -11.03 -0.46
N GLU A 147 -13.66 -10.23 -0.29
CA GLU A 147 -13.69 -8.98 0.47
C GLU A 147 -13.89 -7.75 -0.41
N PRO A 148 -15.11 -7.17 -0.50
CA PRO A 148 -15.43 -6.13 -1.47
C PRO A 148 -14.57 -4.89 -1.30
N THR A 149 -14.27 -4.49 -0.06
CA THR A 149 -13.49 -3.29 0.23
C THR A 149 -12.04 -3.44 -0.26
N ILE A 150 -11.43 -4.62 -0.06
CA ILE A 150 -10.09 -4.91 -0.58
C ILE A 150 -10.08 -4.88 -2.11
N GLN A 151 -11.10 -5.45 -2.77
CA GLN A 151 -11.21 -5.39 -4.24
C GLN A 151 -11.29 -3.94 -4.75
N GLU A 152 -12.05 -3.08 -4.07
CA GLU A 152 -12.15 -1.66 -4.39
C GLU A 152 -10.81 -0.94 -4.25
N GLN A 153 -10.12 -1.14 -3.12
CA GLN A 153 -8.83 -0.50 -2.86
C GLN A 153 -7.74 -1.00 -3.81
N ALA A 154 -7.70 -2.31 -4.09
CA ALA A 154 -6.76 -2.90 -5.03
C ALA A 154 -6.94 -2.31 -6.45
N CYS A 155 -8.17 -2.15 -6.91
CA CYS A 155 -8.45 -1.51 -8.20
C CYS A 155 -7.94 -0.06 -8.25
N LEU A 156 -8.18 0.71 -7.18
CA LEU A 156 -7.68 2.09 -7.08
C LEU A 156 -6.16 2.15 -7.01
N ALA A 157 -5.52 1.22 -6.30
CA ALA A 157 -4.07 1.12 -6.19
C ALA A 157 -3.45 0.82 -7.57
N ILE A 158 -3.98 -0.16 -8.30
CA ILE A 158 -3.56 -0.50 -9.66
C ILE A 158 -3.69 0.72 -10.58
N GLU A 159 -4.82 1.43 -10.55
CA GLU A 159 -5.01 2.66 -11.33
C GLU A 159 -3.96 3.72 -10.98
N GLY A 160 -3.76 3.99 -9.68
CA GLY A 160 -2.81 5.00 -9.22
C GLY A 160 -1.38 4.70 -9.63
N LEU A 161 -0.94 3.45 -9.43
CA LEU A 161 0.40 2.99 -9.80
C LEU A 161 0.62 3.08 -11.31
N ALA A 162 -0.34 2.60 -12.12
CA ALA A 162 -0.25 2.60 -13.57
C ALA A 162 -0.29 4.01 -14.19
N LEU A 163 -0.97 4.96 -13.56
CA LEU A 163 -0.99 6.36 -14.01
C LEU A 163 0.26 7.14 -13.61
N TRP A 164 0.97 6.70 -12.57
CA TRP A 164 2.14 7.39 -12.08
C TRP A 164 3.43 6.97 -12.81
N ARG A 165 3.62 5.66 -13.09
CA ARG A 165 4.84 5.17 -13.74
C ARG A 165 4.58 4.14 -14.83
N ASP A 166 5.25 4.32 -15.97
CA ASP A 166 5.13 3.44 -17.13
C ASP A 166 5.72 2.04 -16.92
N ASP A 167 6.78 1.91 -16.12
CA ASP A 167 7.38 0.61 -15.78
C ASP A 167 6.43 -0.25 -14.94
N TRP A 168 5.75 0.36 -13.98
CA TRP A 168 4.73 -0.32 -13.17
C TRP A 168 3.46 -0.61 -13.95
N LYS A 169 3.05 0.30 -14.84
CA LYS A 169 2.00 0.03 -15.81
C LYS A 169 2.30 -1.21 -16.64
N ALA A 170 3.51 -1.31 -17.18
CA ALA A 170 3.94 -2.47 -17.97
C ALA A 170 3.94 -3.75 -17.12
N ALA A 171 4.54 -3.71 -15.92
CA ALA A 171 4.59 -4.87 -15.03
C ALA A 171 3.20 -5.37 -14.61
N LEU A 172 2.27 -4.46 -14.28
CA LEU A 172 0.88 -4.81 -13.94
C LEU A 172 0.10 -5.30 -15.17
N GLY A 173 0.33 -4.69 -16.33
CA GLY A 173 -0.35 -5.09 -17.58
C GLY A 173 0.09 -6.46 -18.10
N GLU A 174 1.31 -6.89 -17.79
CA GLU A 174 1.86 -8.21 -18.11
C GLU A 174 1.57 -9.27 -17.03
N ALA A 175 1.01 -8.87 -15.89
CA ALA A 175 0.75 -9.79 -14.78
C ALA A 175 -0.34 -10.81 -15.13
N GLU A 176 -0.06 -12.10 -14.87
CA GLU A 176 -0.98 -13.18 -15.19
C GLU A 176 -2.31 -13.05 -14.42
N GLY A 177 -3.42 -13.07 -15.17
CA GLY A 177 -4.77 -13.00 -14.63
C GLY A 177 -5.29 -11.59 -14.35
N ILE A 178 -4.53 -10.51 -14.57
CA ILE A 178 -4.98 -9.13 -14.29
C ILE A 178 -6.33 -8.79 -14.94
N GLN A 179 -6.54 -9.21 -16.19
CA GLN A 179 -7.79 -8.97 -16.91
C GLN A 179 -8.98 -9.70 -16.28
N ASP A 180 -8.77 -10.96 -15.89
CA ASP A 180 -9.80 -11.80 -15.27
C ASP A 180 -10.17 -11.28 -13.88
N GLU A 181 -9.19 -10.87 -13.08
CA GLU A 181 -9.43 -10.32 -11.74
C GLU A 181 -10.18 -8.98 -11.80
N LEU A 182 -9.82 -8.08 -12.72
CA LEU A 182 -10.56 -6.83 -12.89
C LEU A 182 -12.00 -7.07 -13.40
N ALA A 183 -12.21 -8.07 -14.26
CA ALA A 183 -13.55 -8.46 -14.70
C ALA A 183 -14.38 -9.04 -13.53
N ALA A 184 -13.79 -9.93 -12.73
CA ALA A 184 -14.43 -10.53 -11.56
C ALA A 184 -14.80 -9.47 -10.50
N ALA A 185 -13.89 -8.54 -10.23
CA ALA A 185 -14.15 -7.42 -9.30
C ALA A 185 -15.30 -6.54 -9.77
N ARG A 186 -15.39 -6.24 -11.07
CA ARG A 186 -16.49 -5.46 -11.64
C ARG A 186 -17.84 -6.17 -11.50
N GLY A 187 -17.84 -7.49 -11.70
CA GLY A 187 -19.04 -8.31 -11.69
C GLY A 187 -19.61 -8.47 -10.30
N GLU A 188 -19.04 -9.41 -9.54
CA GLU A 188 -19.65 -9.94 -8.32
C GLU A 188 -18.94 -9.52 -7.03
N ARG A 189 -17.63 -9.21 -7.07
CA ARG A 189 -16.87 -8.99 -5.83
C ARG A 189 -17.04 -7.58 -5.27
N ILE A 190 -17.11 -6.54 -6.11
CA ILE A 190 -17.46 -5.19 -5.66
C ILE A 190 -18.98 -5.06 -5.57
N THR A 191 -19.49 -5.03 -4.34
CA THR A 191 -20.94 -4.99 -4.07
C THR A 191 -21.52 -3.57 -4.13
N ASN A 192 -20.69 -2.54 -3.94
CA ASN A 192 -21.13 -1.15 -4.01
C ASN A 192 -21.23 -0.67 -5.47
N GLU A 193 -22.45 -0.43 -5.95
CA GLU A 193 -22.72 0.04 -7.31
C GLU A 193 -21.97 1.32 -7.70
N ARG A 194 -21.65 2.19 -6.74
CA ARG A 194 -20.86 3.41 -7.02
C ARG A 194 -19.41 3.09 -7.36
N ASN A 195 -18.89 1.99 -6.83
CA ASN A 195 -17.48 1.61 -6.91
C ASN A 195 -17.21 0.58 -8.03
N LYS A 196 -18.25 0.03 -8.67
CA LYS A 196 -18.13 -0.84 -9.86
C LYS A 196 -17.43 -0.21 -11.07
N ALA A 197 -17.22 1.11 -11.06
CA ALA A 197 -16.42 1.80 -12.06
C ALA A 197 -14.90 1.64 -11.85
N TYR A 198 -14.42 1.23 -10.67
CA TYR A 198 -12.99 1.18 -10.36
C TYR A 198 -12.21 0.18 -11.21
N PRO A 199 -12.68 -1.07 -11.44
CA PRO A 199 -11.96 -2.00 -12.30
C PRO A 199 -11.83 -1.51 -13.74
N LEU A 200 -12.83 -0.80 -14.26
CA LEU A 200 -12.77 -0.18 -15.59
C LEU A 200 -11.72 0.94 -15.65
N ARG A 201 -11.59 1.73 -14.58
CA ARG A 201 -10.56 2.78 -14.49
C ARG A 201 -9.15 2.17 -14.43
N ALA A 202 -8.96 1.12 -13.63
CA ALA A 202 -7.72 0.37 -13.55
C ALA A 202 -7.34 -0.22 -14.92
N ALA A 203 -8.27 -0.92 -15.59
CA ALA A 203 -8.03 -1.48 -16.92
C ALA A 203 -7.68 -0.39 -17.95
N LYS A 204 -8.39 0.74 -17.94
CA LYS A 204 -8.08 1.87 -18.81
C LYS A 204 -6.69 2.44 -18.54
N ALA A 205 -6.28 2.55 -17.28
CA ALA A 205 -4.93 3.00 -16.92
C ALA A 205 -3.85 2.05 -17.46
N LEU A 206 -4.11 0.74 -17.40
CA LEU A 206 -3.25 -0.31 -17.95
C LEU A 206 -3.28 -0.39 -19.48
N GLY A 207 -4.32 0.14 -20.14
CA GLY A 207 -4.52 -0.02 -21.58
C GLY A 207 -5.11 -1.38 -21.96
N ILE A 208 -5.86 -2.00 -21.05
CA ILE A 208 -6.56 -3.28 -21.24
C ILE A 208 -8.03 -3.00 -21.53
N GLU A 209 -8.63 -3.77 -22.43
CA GLU A 209 -10.07 -3.77 -22.67
C GLU A 209 -10.74 -4.80 -21.75
N LEU A 210 -11.73 -4.36 -20.96
CA LEU A 210 -12.61 -5.27 -20.24
C LEU A 210 -13.92 -5.36 -21.02
N ASP A 211 -14.34 -6.59 -21.32
CA ASP A 211 -15.62 -6.83 -21.96
C ASP A 211 -16.75 -6.18 -21.15
N GLU A 212 -17.75 -5.63 -21.85
CA GLU A 212 -18.98 -5.17 -21.20
C GLU A 212 -19.73 -6.40 -20.68
N ALA A 213 -19.77 -6.56 -19.35
CA ALA A 213 -20.61 -7.54 -18.66
C ALA A 213 -22.10 -7.28 -18.89
#